data_AF-A0A917EGQ1-F1
#
_entry.id   AF-A0A917EGQ1-F1
#
_cell.length_a   1.000
_cell.length_b   1.000
_cell.length_c   1.000
_cell.angle_alpha   90.00
_cell.angle_beta   90.00
_cell.angle_gamma   90.00
#
_symmetry.space_group_name_H-M   'P 1'
#
loop_
_entity.id
_entity.type
_entity.pdbx_description
1 polymer ?
#
loop_
_entity_poly.entity_id
_entity_poly.type
_entity_poly.pdbx_seq_one_letter_code
_entity_poly.pdbx_strand_id
1 'polypeptide(L)'
;MTSLVKQSYCAVKKTAPVIEEVRYYAQELLRLSERRQAVLDEMVTLAKPFPEYEILLSIPEIAETTATSIIGELGDIRRFQSANQINAFIGIDLRHYESGNFLAKEHITKRGNPYARKILFKCIHNIAAASHTNPCHIADFYEKRKRQSQMTSTKPHTIASIHRLIRTMYYLITHNKLYDYTSTQNQ
;
A
#
# COMPACT_ATOMS: atom_id res chain seq x y z
N MET A 1 -24.76 -22.33 11.01
CA MET A 1 -24.90 -20.99 11.64
C MET A 1 -26.09 -20.90 12.59
N THR A 2 -27.21 -21.59 12.31
CA THR A 2 -28.44 -21.58 13.14
C THR A 2 -28.34 -22.33 14.47
N SER A 3 -27.45 -23.31 14.63
CA SER A 3 -27.27 -24.05 15.90
C SER A 3 -26.62 -23.19 17.00
N LEU A 4 -25.61 -22.39 16.64
CA LEU A 4 -24.91 -21.48 17.56
C LEU A 4 -25.77 -20.29 17.98
N VAL A 5 -26.59 -19.76 17.07
CA VAL A 5 -27.54 -18.65 17.37
C VAL A 5 -28.61 -19.06 18.37
N LYS A 6 -29.01 -20.34 18.40
CA LYS A 6 -29.97 -20.86 19.39
C LYS A 6 -29.36 -21.05 20.78
N GLN A 7 -28.03 -21.16 20.86
CA GLN A 7 -27.29 -21.35 22.11
C GLN A 7 -26.76 -20.03 22.69
N SER A 8 -26.79 -18.93 21.92
CA SER A 8 -26.32 -17.62 22.39
C SER A 8 -27.41 -16.87 23.15
N TYR A 9 -27.05 -16.33 24.32
CA TYR A 9 -27.92 -15.43 25.06
C TYR A 9 -27.75 -14.00 24.53
N CYS A 10 -28.85 -13.34 24.17
CA CYS A 10 -28.78 -11.97 23.68
C CYS A 10 -28.72 -11.00 24.85
N ALA A 11 -27.66 -10.19 24.94
CA ALA A 11 -27.52 -9.15 25.97
C ALA A 11 -28.57 -8.04 25.83
N VAL A 12 -29.13 -7.87 24.62
CA VAL A 12 -30.08 -6.80 24.29
C VAL A 12 -31.32 -7.40 23.61
N LYS A 13 -32.51 -6.94 24.01
CA LYS A 13 -33.77 -7.40 23.39
C LYS A 13 -33.85 -6.93 21.93
N LYS A 14 -34.42 -7.76 21.06
CA LYS A 14 -34.63 -7.44 19.62
C LYS A 14 -35.39 -6.12 19.39
N THR A 15 -36.29 -5.75 20.30
CA THR A 15 -37.12 -4.54 20.24
C THR A 15 -36.46 -3.32 20.88
N ALA A 16 -35.24 -3.43 21.39
CA ALA A 16 -34.56 -2.29 22.02
C ALA A 16 -34.20 -1.23 20.96
N PRO A 17 -34.33 0.07 21.26
CA PRO A 17 -33.99 1.15 20.32
C PRO A 17 -32.57 1.07 19.75
N VAL A 18 -31.61 0.57 20.52
CA VAL A 18 -30.22 0.36 20.08
C VAL A 18 -30.12 -0.63 18.91
N ILE A 19 -31.04 -1.60 18.77
CA ILE A 19 -31.05 -2.52 17.63
C ILE A 19 -31.48 -1.80 16.35
N GLU A 20 -32.38 -0.83 16.44
CA GLU A 20 -32.77 0.02 15.30
C GLU A 20 -31.61 0.91 14.87
N GLU A 21 -30.88 1.50 15.82
CA GLU A 21 -29.69 2.30 15.55
C GLU A 21 -28.58 1.48 14.88
N VAL A 22 -28.30 0.26 15.39
CA VAL A 22 -27.33 -0.65 14.75
C VAL A 22 -27.77 -1.03 13.34
N ARG A 23 -29.07 -1.29 13.12
CA ARG A 23 -29.58 -1.60 11.78
C ARG A 23 -29.41 -0.43 10.83
N TYR A 24 -29.68 0.78 11.28
CA TYR A 24 -29.47 2.01 10.51
C TYR A 24 -27.99 2.16 10.10
N TYR A 25 -27.04 2.06 11.03
CA TYR A 25 -25.62 2.16 10.67
C TYR A 25 -25.15 1.01 9.79
N ALA A 26 -25.67 -0.21 9.97
CA ALA A 26 -25.35 -1.32 9.09
C ALA A 26 -25.81 -1.07 7.66
N GLN A 27 -27.01 -0.53 7.47
CA GLN A 27 -27.53 -0.13 6.16
C GLN A 27 -26.69 0.98 5.54
N GLU A 28 -26.31 1.99 6.34
CA GLU A 28 -25.49 3.09 5.87
C GLU A 28 -24.07 2.64 5.48
N LEU A 29 -23.48 1.71 6.23
CA LEU A 29 -22.20 1.09 5.89
C LEU A 29 -22.27 0.30 4.57
N LEU A 30 -23.37 -0.42 4.32
CA LEU A 30 -23.60 -1.12 3.06
C LEU A 30 -23.70 -0.13 1.89
N ARG A 31 -24.54 0.91 2.04
CA ARG A 31 -24.72 1.97 1.04
C ARG A 31 -23.40 2.67 0.69
N LEU A 32 -22.60 3.02 1.70
CA LEU A 32 -21.29 3.66 1.51
C LEU A 32 -20.28 2.70 0.85
N SER A 33 -20.34 1.41 1.17
CA SER A 33 -19.47 0.40 0.56
C SER A 33 -19.77 0.18 -0.91
N GLU A 34 -21.05 0.12 -1.29
CA GLU A 34 -21.49 0.04 -2.69
C GLU A 34 -21.10 1.30 -3.47
N ARG A 35 -21.32 2.49 -2.89
CA ARG A 35 -20.90 3.74 -3.52
C ARG A 35 -19.39 3.81 -3.72
N ARG A 36 -18.60 3.36 -2.73
CA ARG A 36 -17.14 3.26 -2.84
C ARG A 36 -16.75 2.35 -4.00
N GLN A 37 -17.39 1.20 -4.13
CA GLN A 37 -17.09 0.26 -5.21
C GLN A 37 -17.36 0.88 -6.59
N ALA A 38 -18.53 1.50 -6.77
CA ALA A 38 -18.87 2.16 -8.03
C ALA A 38 -17.85 3.25 -8.44
N VAL A 39 -17.39 4.05 -7.47
CA VAL A 39 -16.35 5.06 -7.72
C VAL A 39 -15.01 4.41 -8.08
N LEU A 40 -14.63 3.31 -7.42
CA LEU A 40 -13.40 2.59 -7.76
C LEU A 40 -13.44 2.01 -9.17
N ASP A 41 -14.58 1.45 -9.59
CA ASP A 41 -14.73 0.88 -10.93
C ASP A 41 -14.62 1.96 -12.02
N GLU A 42 -15.16 3.15 -11.75
CA GLU A 42 -15.00 4.33 -12.61
C GLU A 42 -13.52 4.78 -12.68
N MET A 43 -12.84 4.87 -11.52
CA MET A 43 -11.42 5.21 -11.47
C MET A 43 -10.55 4.20 -12.24
N VAL A 44 -10.85 2.90 -12.12
CA VAL A 44 -10.15 1.84 -12.87
C VAL A 44 -10.35 2.03 -14.38
N THR A 45 -11.59 2.33 -14.80
CA THR A 45 -11.92 2.60 -16.21
C THR A 45 -11.12 3.78 -16.75
N LEU A 46 -10.98 4.85 -15.96
CA LEU A 46 -10.18 6.03 -16.32
C LEU A 46 -8.68 5.74 -16.32
N ALA A 47 -8.20 4.79 -15.51
CA ALA A 47 -6.78 4.46 -15.39
C ALA A 47 -6.27 3.54 -16.50
N LYS A 48 -7.11 2.63 -17.02
CA LYS A 48 -6.75 1.63 -18.04
C LYS A 48 -6.03 2.19 -19.29
N PRO A 49 -6.40 3.36 -19.85
CA PRO A 49 -5.72 3.90 -21.02
C PRO A 49 -4.28 4.37 -20.76
N PHE A 50 -3.87 4.56 -19.51
CA PHE A 50 -2.52 5.03 -19.20
C PHE A 50 -1.48 3.91 -19.35
N PRO A 51 -0.33 4.16 -19.98
CA PRO A 51 0.70 3.13 -20.16
C PRO A 51 1.26 2.62 -18.82
N GLU A 52 1.30 3.47 -17.79
CA GLU A 52 1.69 3.07 -16.44
C GLU A 52 0.76 2.03 -15.80
N TYR A 53 -0.48 1.89 -16.25
CA TYR A 53 -1.44 0.95 -15.68
C TYR A 53 -0.98 -0.51 -15.86
N GLU A 54 -0.70 -0.91 -17.10
CA GLU A 54 -0.21 -2.26 -17.42
C GLU A 54 1.18 -2.54 -16.80
N ILE A 55 2.04 -1.51 -16.76
CA ILE A 55 3.36 -1.62 -16.12
C ILE A 55 3.21 -1.90 -14.63
N LEU A 56 2.31 -1.20 -13.93
CA LEU A 56 2.07 -1.43 -12.50
C LEU A 56 1.46 -2.81 -12.26
N LEU A 57 0.51 -3.26 -13.10
CA LEU A 57 -0.10 -4.59 -13.00
C LEU A 57 0.89 -5.73 -13.22
N SER A 58 1.96 -5.50 -13.99
CA SER A 58 3.00 -6.51 -14.20
C SER A 58 3.82 -6.80 -12.94
N ILE A 59 3.82 -5.90 -11.94
CA ILE A 59 4.49 -6.13 -10.66
C ILE A 59 3.62 -7.09 -9.83
N PRO A 60 4.17 -8.22 -9.34
CA PRO A 60 3.43 -9.17 -8.52
C PRO A 60 2.74 -8.51 -7.32
N GLU A 61 1.51 -8.95 -7.02
CA GLU A 61 0.63 -8.43 -5.96
C GLU A 61 0.11 -6.99 -6.14
N ILE A 62 0.37 -6.34 -7.28
CA ILE A 62 -0.28 -5.08 -7.65
C ILE A 62 -1.50 -5.38 -8.53
N ALA A 63 -2.68 -5.34 -7.91
CA ALA A 63 -3.97 -5.48 -8.60
C ALA A 63 -4.52 -4.13 -9.10
N GLU A 64 -5.57 -4.18 -9.92
CA GLU A 64 -6.20 -3.01 -10.58
C GLU A 64 -6.49 -1.86 -9.62
N THR A 65 -7.09 -2.14 -8.46
CA THR A 65 -7.43 -1.12 -7.46
C THR A 65 -6.19 -0.47 -6.83
N THR A 66 -5.13 -1.25 -6.61
CA THR A 66 -3.85 -0.75 -6.08
C THR A 66 -3.12 0.08 -7.14
N ALA A 67 -3.02 -0.42 -8.37
CA ALA A 67 -2.44 0.31 -9.50
C ALA A 67 -3.15 1.65 -9.72
N THR A 68 -4.48 1.63 -9.79
CA THR A 68 -5.32 2.82 -9.91
C THR A 68 -5.11 3.80 -8.76
N SER A 69 -5.02 3.30 -7.52
CA SER A 69 -4.76 4.14 -6.35
C SER A 69 -3.36 4.77 -6.39
N ILE A 70 -2.34 4.04 -6.88
CA ILE A 70 -0.98 4.58 -7.05
C ILE A 70 -0.98 5.68 -8.11
N ILE A 71 -1.64 5.45 -9.25
CA ILE A 71 -1.76 6.44 -10.34
C ILE A 71 -2.49 7.69 -9.83
N GLY A 72 -3.63 7.53 -9.14
CA GLY A 72 -4.41 8.65 -8.63
C GLY A 72 -3.68 9.49 -7.59
N GLU A 73 -2.87 8.87 -6.73
CA GLU A 73 -2.19 9.57 -5.62
C GLU A 73 -0.84 10.17 -6.00
N LEU A 74 -0.10 9.54 -6.92
CA LEU A 74 1.20 10.03 -7.37
C LEU A 74 1.09 10.92 -8.61
N GLY A 75 0.04 10.72 -9.41
CA GLY A 75 -0.10 11.27 -10.75
C GLY A 75 0.94 10.70 -11.70
N ASP A 76 1.26 11.47 -12.74
CA ASP A 76 2.34 11.11 -13.65
C ASP A 76 3.69 11.13 -12.91
N ILE A 77 4.30 9.95 -12.73
CA ILE A 77 5.57 9.85 -12.02
C ILE A 77 6.77 10.34 -12.84
N ARG A 78 6.61 10.56 -14.16
CA ARG A 78 7.65 11.13 -15.03
C ARG A 78 7.94 12.59 -14.71
N ARG A 79 7.04 13.27 -13.97
CA ARG A 79 7.28 14.65 -13.49
C ARG A 79 8.39 14.75 -12.44
N PHE A 80 8.74 13.64 -11.80
CA PHE A 80 9.82 13.58 -10.84
C PHE A 80 11.14 13.31 -11.55
N GLN A 81 12.20 14.00 -11.19
CA GLN A 81 13.54 13.80 -11.76
C GLN A 81 14.25 12.57 -11.15
N SER A 82 13.76 12.07 -10.01
CA SER A 82 14.30 10.86 -9.37
C SER A 82 13.30 10.20 -8.43
N ALA A 83 13.50 8.91 -8.17
CA ALA A 83 12.78 8.16 -7.13
C ALA A 83 12.87 8.81 -5.73
N ASN A 84 13.95 9.53 -5.44
CA ASN A 84 14.11 10.23 -4.16
C ASN A 84 13.14 11.42 -4.03
N GLN A 85 12.80 12.09 -5.13
CA GLN A 85 11.77 13.13 -5.10
C GLN A 85 10.39 12.54 -4.80
N ILE A 86 10.11 11.33 -5.29
CA ILE A 86 8.88 10.60 -4.93
C ILE A 86 8.88 10.26 -3.43
N ASN A 87 10.00 9.78 -2.88
CA ASN A 87 10.14 9.50 -1.45
C ASN A 87 9.85 10.73 -0.58
N ALA A 88 10.38 11.89 -0.97
CA ALA A 88 10.11 13.16 -0.30
C ALA A 88 8.63 13.58 -0.45
N PHE A 89 8.06 13.41 -1.65
CA PHE A 89 6.65 13.71 -1.93
C PHE A 89 5.69 12.88 -1.07
N ILE A 90 6.01 11.61 -0.78
CA ILE A 90 5.21 10.76 0.13
C ILE A 90 5.68 10.84 1.59
N GLY A 91 6.73 11.61 1.89
CA GLY A 91 7.27 11.83 3.23
C GLY A 91 7.86 10.59 3.91
N ILE A 92 8.57 9.75 3.15
CA ILE A 92 9.35 8.61 3.69
C ILE A 92 10.87 8.87 3.71
N ASP A 93 11.29 10.06 3.29
CA ASP A 93 12.64 10.57 3.50
C ASP A 93 12.95 10.68 5.01
N LEU A 94 14.22 10.45 5.37
CA LEU A 94 14.65 10.46 6.76
C LEU A 94 14.88 11.91 7.21
N ARG A 95 14.32 12.25 8.35
CA ARG A 95 14.61 13.48 9.08
C ARG A 95 15.81 13.24 9.98
N HIS A 96 16.90 13.92 9.67
CA HIS A 96 18.04 14.05 10.57
C HIS A 96 17.80 15.26 11.48
N TYR A 97 17.92 15.08 12.80
CA TYR A 97 17.85 16.17 13.77
C TYR A 97 19.11 16.12 14.64
N GLU A 98 19.94 17.14 14.49
CA GLU A 98 21.17 17.33 15.24
C GLU A 98 21.08 18.69 15.95
N SER A 99 21.29 18.70 17.27
CA SER A 99 21.41 19.95 18.03
C SER A 99 22.59 19.85 18.98
N GLY A 100 23.65 20.62 18.72
CA GLY A 100 24.85 20.67 19.55
C GLY A 100 25.52 19.31 19.69
N ASN A 101 25.25 18.62 20.81
CA ASN A 101 25.79 17.29 21.13
C ASN A 101 24.75 16.16 21.05
N PHE A 102 23.52 16.42 20.58
CA PHE A 102 22.45 15.44 20.51
C PHE A 102 22.14 15.04 19.06
N LEU A 103 22.42 13.79 18.74
CA LEU A 103 21.97 13.12 17.53
C LEU A 103 20.68 12.35 17.84
N ALA A 104 19.56 12.83 17.32
CA ALA A 104 18.28 12.15 17.47
C ALA A 104 18.20 10.90 16.58
N LYS A 105 17.38 9.91 16.98
CA LYS A 105 17.05 8.78 16.12
C LYS A 105 16.35 9.26 14.86
N GLU A 106 16.78 8.75 13.71
CA GLU A 106 16.21 9.09 12.42
C GLU A 106 14.77 8.57 12.32
N HIS A 107 13.89 9.44 11.85
CA HIS A 107 12.48 9.12 11.60
C HIS A 107 12.07 9.63 10.23
N ILE A 108 11.12 8.95 9.59
CA ILE A 108 10.53 9.49 8.36
C ILE A 108 9.87 10.85 8.62
N THR A 109 9.94 11.76 7.65
CA THR A 109 9.40 13.13 7.82
C THR A 109 7.90 13.15 8.02
N LYS A 110 7.15 12.26 7.35
CA LYS A 110 5.68 12.21 7.29
C LYS A 110 4.99 13.45 6.74
N ARG A 111 5.73 14.44 6.21
CA ARG A 111 5.21 15.73 5.71
C ARG A 111 4.57 15.65 4.31
N GLY A 112 4.79 14.54 3.59
CA GLY A 112 4.23 14.29 2.27
C GLY A 112 2.88 13.57 2.28
N ASN A 113 2.44 13.10 1.10
CA ASN A 113 1.13 12.48 0.88
C ASN A 113 0.91 11.24 1.81
N PRO A 114 0.01 11.33 2.81
CA PRO A 114 -0.25 10.23 3.74
C PRO A 114 -1.04 9.07 3.11
N TYR A 115 -1.86 9.33 2.09
CA TYR A 115 -2.67 8.33 1.38
C TYR A 115 -1.78 7.46 0.50
N ALA A 116 -0.94 8.06 -0.34
CA ALA A 116 0.09 7.35 -1.11
C ALA A 116 0.96 6.46 -0.20
N ARG A 117 1.43 7.02 0.92
CA ARG A 117 2.22 6.28 1.91
C ARG A 117 1.46 5.09 2.49
N LYS A 118 0.17 5.24 2.79
CA LYS A 118 -0.70 4.15 3.30
C LYS A 118 -0.92 3.06 2.26
N ILE A 119 -1.16 3.42 1.01
CA ILE A 119 -1.33 2.48 -0.11
C ILE A 119 -0.05 1.68 -0.31
N LEU A 120 1.09 2.35 -0.43
CA LEU A 120 2.38 1.69 -0.62
C LEU A 120 2.76 0.80 0.57
N PHE A 121 2.46 1.23 1.80
CA PHE A 121 2.67 0.41 2.98
C PHE A 121 1.87 -0.91 2.91
N LYS A 122 0.58 -0.84 2.56
CA LYS A 122 -0.26 -2.04 2.35
C LYS A 122 0.25 -2.91 1.19
N CYS A 123 0.70 -2.28 0.10
CA CYS A 123 1.26 -2.97 -1.05
C CYS A 123 2.46 -3.84 -0.66
N ILE A 124 3.39 -3.31 0.14
CA ILE A 124 4.53 -4.09 0.64
C ILE A 124 4.07 -5.27 1.50
N HIS A 125 3.06 -5.09 2.35
CA HIS A 125 2.53 -6.19 3.15
C HIS A 125 1.91 -7.30 2.30
N ASN A 126 1.20 -6.96 1.23
CA ASN A 126 0.65 -7.94 0.30
C ASN A 126 1.76 -8.69 -0.43
N ILE A 127 2.74 -7.95 -0.99
CA ILE A 127 3.94 -8.52 -1.64
C ILE A 127 4.68 -9.49 -0.70
N ALA A 128 4.89 -9.09 0.55
CA ALA A 128 5.58 -9.94 1.52
C ALA A 128 4.77 -11.19 1.90
N ALA A 129 3.44 -11.06 2.05
CA ALA A 129 2.56 -12.18 2.39
C ALA A 129 2.51 -13.24 1.28
N ALA A 130 2.59 -12.82 0.01
CA ALA A 130 2.60 -13.71 -1.15
C ALA A 130 4.00 -14.16 -1.60
N SER A 131 5.05 -13.83 -0.84
CA SER A 131 6.45 -14.08 -1.22
C SER A 131 6.79 -15.54 -1.55
N HIS A 132 6.07 -16.49 -0.96
CA HIS A 132 6.26 -17.92 -1.20
C HIS A 132 5.59 -18.43 -2.48
N THR A 133 4.55 -17.74 -2.96
CA THR A 133 3.77 -18.15 -4.13
C THR A 133 4.17 -17.36 -5.36
N ASN A 134 4.46 -16.07 -5.21
CA ASN A 134 4.71 -15.12 -6.30
C ASN A 134 6.08 -14.46 -6.13
N PRO A 135 7.11 -14.93 -6.87
CA PRO A 135 8.46 -14.37 -6.79
C PRO A 135 8.50 -12.88 -7.11
N CYS A 136 9.12 -12.09 -6.25
CA CYS A 136 9.20 -10.65 -6.40
C CYS A 136 10.44 -10.10 -5.69
N HIS A 137 11.27 -9.33 -6.41
CA HIS A 137 12.48 -8.72 -5.85
C HIS A 137 12.22 -7.79 -4.65
N ILE A 138 11.01 -7.23 -4.56
CA ILE A 138 10.61 -6.40 -3.42
C ILE A 138 10.38 -7.31 -2.19
N ALA A 139 9.76 -8.48 -2.36
CA ALA A 139 9.60 -9.47 -1.31
C ALA A 139 10.97 -10.01 -0.83
N ASP A 140 11.87 -10.35 -1.75
CA ASP A 140 13.21 -10.83 -1.42
C ASP A 140 13.98 -9.79 -0.61
N PHE A 141 13.90 -8.52 -1.01
CA PHE A 141 14.53 -7.42 -0.31
C PHE A 141 13.96 -7.25 1.10
N TYR A 142 12.63 -7.32 1.25
CA TYR A 142 11.96 -7.23 2.54
C TYR A 142 12.41 -8.35 3.48
N GLU A 143 12.38 -9.60 3.01
CA GLU A 143 12.76 -10.78 3.81
C GLU A 143 14.26 -10.77 4.14
N LYS A 144 15.13 -10.37 3.20
CA LYS A 144 16.57 -10.19 3.46
C LYS A 144 16.80 -9.18 4.58
N ARG A 145 16.13 -8.02 4.53
CA ARG A 145 16.24 -6.99 5.56
C ARG A 145 15.72 -7.45 6.92
N LYS A 146 14.60 -8.17 6.93
CA LYS A 146 14.00 -8.73 8.15
C LYS A 146 14.94 -9.75 8.81
N ARG A 147 15.59 -10.63 8.04
CA ARG A 147 16.57 -11.60 8.57
C ARG A 147 17.85 -10.96 9.09
N GLN A 148 18.32 -9.90 8.43
CA GLN A 148 19.56 -9.20 8.80
C GLN A 148 19.38 -8.25 9.99
N SER A 149 18.16 -7.86 10.32
CA SER A 149 17.90 -6.88 11.38
C SER A 149 17.74 -7.55 12.74
N GLN A 150 18.37 -6.95 13.75
CA GLN A 150 18.11 -7.27 15.15
C GLN A 150 16.83 -6.57 15.68
N MET A 151 16.18 -5.74 14.86
CA MET A 151 15.00 -4.99 15.26
C MET A 151 13.74 -5.85 15.20
N THR A 152 12.95 -5.88 16.27
CA THR A 152 11.65 -6.57 16.28
C THR A 152 10.60 -5.88 15.41
N SER A 153 10.76 -4.58 15.14
CA SER A 153 9.77 -3.80 14.39
C SER A 153 9.92 -4.01 12.88
N THR A 154 8.83 -4.38 12.21
CA THR A 154 8.77 -4.55 10.75
C THR A 154 8.63 -3.23 9.99
N LYS A 155 8.29 -2.13 10.67
CA LYS A 155 8.02 -0.83 10.03
C LYS A 155 9.23 -0.30 9.26
N PRO A 156 10.47 -0.29 9.79
CA PRO A 156 11.63 0.18 9.04
C PRO A 156 11.91 -0.66 7.79
N HIS A 157 11.71 -1.98 7.86
CA HIS A 157 11.88 -2.87 6.69
C HIS A 157 10.82 -2.58 5.63
N THR A 158 9.60 -2.28 6.06
CA THR A 158 8.50 -1.86 5.18
C THR A 158 8.83 -0.55 4.49
N ILE A 159 9.27 0.48 5.23
CA ILE A 159 9.67 1.77 4.65
C ILE A 159 10.81 1.62 3.64
N ALA A 160 11.83 0.83 3.96
CA ALA A 160 12.93 0.56 3.02
C ALA A 160 12.45 -0.16 1.75
N SER A 161 11.47 -1.06 1.89
CA SER A 161 10.88 -1.79 0.77
C SER A 161 9.97 -0.90 -0.07
N ILE A 162 9.28 0.09 0.53
CA ILE A 162 8.55 1.13 -0.21
C ILE A 162 9.52 1.90 -1.11
N HIS A 163 10.68 2.31 -0.58
CA HIS A 163 11.71 2.97 -1.40
C HIS A 163 12.13 2.07 -2.57
N ARG A 164 12.38 0.78 -2.32
CA ARG A 164 12.75 -0.19 -3.38
C ARG A 164 11.66 -0.29 -4.45
N LEU A 165 10.39 -0.39 -4.04
CA LEU A 165 9.24 -0.44 -4.94
C LEU A 165 9.14 0.85 -5.78
N ILE A 166 9.29 2.03 -5.17
CA ILE A 166 9.28 3.32 -5.88
C ILE A 166 10.37 3.38 -6.94
N ARG A 167 11.59 2.91 -6.63
CA ARG A 167 12.68 2.84 -7.61
C ARG A 167 12.33 1.93 -8.78
N THR A 168 11.73 0.77 -8.51
CA THR A 168 11.28 -0.17 -9.54
C THR A 168 10.19 0.46 -10.41
N MET A 169 9.13 1.00 -9.83
CA MET A 169 8.05 1.67 -10.57
C MET A 169 8.58 2.82 -11.42
N TYR A 170 9.44 3.68 -10.85
CA TYR A 170 10.06 4.80 -11.56
C TYR A 170 10.86 4.33 -12.77
N TYR A 171 11.73 3.32 -12.61
CA TYR A 171 12.50 2.77 -13.71
C TYR A 171 11.60 2.16 -14.80
N LEU A 172 10.64 1.33 -14.42
CA LEU A 172 9.78 0.62 -15.36
C LEU A 172 8.93 1.60 -16.19
N ILE A 173 8.31 2.59 -15.55
CA ILE A 173 7.45 3.57 -16.23
C ILE A 173 8.27 4.51 -17.11
N THR A 174 9.43 4.98 -16.65
CA THR A 174 10.29 5.87 -17.46
C THR A 174 10.88 5.17 -18.70
N HIS A 175 11.07 3.85 -18.64
CA HIS A 175 11.61 3.05 -19.75
C HIS A 175 10.53 2.27 -20.51
N ASN A 176 9.26 2.43 -20.14
CA ASN A 176 8.12 1.70 -20.70
C ASN A 176 8.34 0.18 -20.74
N LYS A 177 8.78 -0.40 -19.62
CA LYS A 177 9.06 -1.84 -19.47
C LYS A 177 8.11 -2.48 -18.48
N LEU A 178 7.72 -3.72 -18.77
CA LEU A 178 7.04 -4.57 -17.80
C LEU A 178 8.04 -5.12 -16.78
N TYR A 179 7.54 -5.41 -15.58
CA TYR A 179 8.31 -6.07 -14.54
C TYR A 179 8.68 -7.49 -14.97
N ASP A 180 9.94 -7.83 -14.80
CA ASP A 180 10.46 -9.18 -15.03
C ASP A 180 11.42 -9.54 -13.89
N TYR A 181 11.14 -10.68 -13.25
CA TYR A 181 11.93 -11.22 -12.15
C TYR A 181 13.27 -11.82 -12.63
N THR A 182 13.38 -12.21 -13.90
CA THR A 182 14.58 -12.87 -14.44
C THR A 182 15.65 -11.89 -14.92
N SER A 183 15.23 -10.70 -15.38
CA SER A 183 16.12 -9.67 -15.94
C SER A 183 17.17 -9.10 -14.97
N THR A 184 17.02 -9.29 -13.65
CA THR A 184 17.89 -8.65 -12.63
C THR A 184 18.99 -9.55 -12.06
N GLN A 185 19.25 -10.74 -12.64
CA GLN A 185 20.39 -11.58 -12.22
C GLN A 185 21.75 -11.10 -12.75
N ASN A 186 21.80 -10.07 -13.62
CA ASN A 186 23.01 -9.68 -14.33
C ASN A 186 23.40 -8.18 -14.24
N GLN A 187 23.08 -7.47 -13.14
CA GLN A 187 23.64 -6.13 -12.87
C GLN A 187 23.90 -5.87 -11.39
#